data_AF-A0A965MJV7-F1
#
_entry.id   AF-A0A965MJV7-F1
#
_cell.length_a   1.000
_cell.length_b   1.000
_cell.length_c   1.000
_cell.angle_alpha   90.00
_cell.angle_beta   90.00
_cell.angle_gamma   90.00
#
_symmetry.space_group_name_H-M   'P 1'
#
loop_
_entity.id
_entity.type
_entity.pdbx_description
1 polymer ?
#
loop_
_entity_poly.entity_id
_entity_poly.type
_entity_poly.pdbx_seq_one_letter_code
_entity_poly.pdbx_strand_id
1 'polypeptide(L)'
;LYALSGIFLGCAFLSKYFSVVLGLCYVAYVLLHRRSRWKALLVLIVCALPGPAINIIWNMANGWPNVMFNVFNRNQGEVFELRKPALYLLTYFYLLTPGVVWYAVKNINALGVVAKRWSILMYLVCVPFIFFALISLKKVVGLHWVLSFYPIIFAVIALATSLPYWKSFKIYPEVVRSYRTQELLAQVKKEGAVIMGNAYTPSAIYAHTLKKYVPTFGVGKYHSRQDDVLIDFSAYNGKTIRVITFTKPDVSDYQDFFETIEILSFNQDGADFYVVHGTGFIFKNYKEKIINEIADRYYRIPLWLPLTDCPFCRRYCDAMRCTKPL
;
A
#
# COMPACT_ATOMS: atom_id res chain seq x y z
N LEU A 1 10.09 -7.97 20.03
CA LEU A 1 8.90 -7.38 19.38
C LEU A 1 7.93 -6.72 20.37
N TYR A 2 7.38 -7.40 21.39
CA TYR A 2 6.41 -6.78 22.33
C TYR A 2 6.90 -5.53 23.07
N ALA A 3 8.15 -5.54 23.57
CA ALA A 3 8.74 -4.37 24.23
C ALA A 3 8.82 -3.16 23.27
N LEU A 4 9.28 -3.40 22.04
CA LEU A 4 9.35 -2.37 21.00
C LEU A 4 7.95 -1.85 20.63
N SER A 5 6.96 -2.72 20.53
CA SER A 5 5.56 -2.32 20.35
C SER A 5 5.05 -1.45 21.50
N GLY A 6 5.44 -1.75 22.74
CA GLY A 6 5.14 -0.93 23.91
C GLY A 6 5.77 0.47 23.83
N ILE A 7 7.05 0.55 23.47
CA ILE A 7 7.74 1.83 23.28
C ILE A 7 7.02 2.67 22.23
N PHE A 8 6.71 2.10 21.06
CA PHE A 8 5.98 2.83 20.01
C PHE A 8 4.56 3.22 20.42
N LEU A 9 3.87 2.41 21.23
CA LEU A 9 2.58 2.77 21.80
C LEU A 9 2.70 3.97 22.75
N GLY A 10 3.76 4.01 23.56
CA GLY A 10 4.08 5.16 24.42
C GLY A 10 4.40 6.43 23.63
N CYS A 11 5.20 6.33 22.56
CA CYS A 11 5.45 7.44 21.65
C CYS A 11 4.17 7.92 20.95
N ALA A 12 3.31 6.99 20.52
CA ALA A 12 2.02 7.32 19.93
C ALA A 12 1.11 8.07 20.91
N PHE A 13 1.14 7.69 22.20
CA PHE A 13 0.43 8.42 23.26
C PHE A 13 0.91 9.87 23.42
N LEU A 14 2.22 10.11 23.37
CA LEU A 14 2.79 11.46 23.44
C LEU A 14 2.37 12.33 22.24
N SER A 15 2.11 11.74 21.09
CA SER A 15 1.55 12.45 19.94
C SER A 15 0.05 12.69 20.09
N LYS A 16 -0.73 11.65 20.39
CA LYS A 16 -2.20 11.73 20.47
C LYS A 16 -2.79 10.67 21.40
N TYR A 17 -3.68 11.08 22.29
CA TYR A 17 -4.44 10.20 23.20
C TYR A 17 -5.29 9.13 22.49
N PHE A 18 -5.45 9.24 21.16
CA PHE A 18 -6.09 8.22 20.34
C PHE A 18 -5.46 6.83 20.50
N SER A 19 -4.16 6.77 20.79
CA SER A 19 -3.45 5.50 21.04
C SER A 19 -4.00 4.71 22.23
N VAL A 20 -4.72 5.35 23.16
CA VAL A 20 -5.40 4.66 24.27
C VAL A 20 -6.42 3.67 23.73
N VAL A 21 -7.17 4.03 22.69
CA VAL A 21 -8.16 3.13 22.07
C VAL A 21 -7.48 1.92 21.43
N LEU A 22 -6.31 2.12 20.81
CA LEU A 22 -5.48 1.03 20.30
C LEU A 22 -4.98 0.12 21.44
N GLY A 23 -4.54 0.69 22.56
CA GLY A 23 -4.17 -0.05 23.76
C GLY A 23 -5.34 -0.90 24.30
N LEU A 24 -6.55 -0.34 24.35
CA LEU A 24 -7.77 -1.08 24.72
C LEU A 24 -8.05 -2.26 23.79
N CYS A 25 -7.77 -2.13 22.49
CA CYS A 25 -7.88 -3.25 21.54
C CYS A 25 -6.95 -4.40 21.93
N TYR A 26 -5.69 -4.11 22.28
CA TYR A 26 -4.72 -5.13 22.70
C TYR A 26 -5.09 -5.76 24.04
N VAL A 27 -5.54 -4.97 25.00
CA VAL A 27 -6.02 -5.46 26.30
C VAL A 27 -7.21 -6.40 26.10
N ALA A 28 -8.25 -5.96 25.39
CA ALA A 28 -9.42 -6.78 25.10
C ALA A 28 -9.05 -8.07 24.36
N TYR A 29 -8.18 -7.99 23.35
CA TYR A 29 -7.73 -9.15 22.59
C TYR A 29 -7.02 -10.19 23.47
N VAL A 30 -6.06 -9.76 24.30
CA VAL A 30 -5.29 -10.68 25.14
C VAL A 30 -6.16 -11.25 26.26
N LEU A 31 -6.98 -10.43 26.92
CA LEU A 31 -7.81 -10.87 28.03
C LEU A 31 -8.98 -11.77 27.60
N LEU A 32 -9.54 -11.56 26.41
CA LEU A 32 -10.71 -12.31 25.95
C LEU A 32 -10.34 -13.49 25.03
N HIS A 33 -9.27 -13.39 24.26
CA HIS A 33 -8.95 -14.38 23.22
C HIS A 33 -7.59 -15.07 23.38
N ARG A 34 -6.56 -14.38 23.89
CA ARG A 34 -5.19 -14.92 24.05
C ARG A 34 -4.71 -14.85 25.50
N ARG A 35 -5.52 -15.32 26.46
CA ARG A 35 -5.24 -15.21 27.91
C ARG A 35 -3.86 -15.73 28.32
N SER A 36 -3.37 -16.78 27.65
CA SER A 36 -2.02 -17.33 27.87
C SER A 36 -0.88 -16.34 27.62
N ARG A 37 -1.13 -15.26 26.87
CA ARG A 37 -0.15 -14.22 26.51
C ARG A 37 -0.20 -13.00 27.43
N TRP A 38 -0.83 -13.09 28.61
CA TRP A 38 -0.93 -11.96 29.55
C TRP A 38 0.43 -11.36 29.93
N LYS A 39 1.49 -12.18 30.06
CA LYS A 39 2.87 -11.68 30.31
C LYS A 39 3.37 -10.77 29.18
N ALA A 40 3.02 -11.08 27.92
CA ALA A 40 3.39 -10.26 26.79
C ALA A 40 2.64 -8.92 26.79
N LEU A 41 1.37 -8.91 27.23
CA LEU A 41 0.62 -7.68 27.46
C LEU A 41 1.26 -6.85 28.58
N LEU A 42 1.70 -7.48 29.67
CA LEU A 42 2.38 -6.79 30.77
C LEU A 42 3.67 -6.13 30.28
N VAL A 43 4.51 -6.84 29.51
CA VAL A 43 5.73 -6.27 28.90
C VAL A 43 5.39 -5.09 28.00
N LEU A 44 4.36 -5.21 27.16
CA LEU A 44 3.92 -4.13 26.29
C LEU A 44 3.46 -2.90 27.09
N ILE A 45 2.66 -3.09 28.13
CA ILE A 45 2.18 -2.01 29.01
C ILE A 45 3.35 -1.32 29.70
N VAL A 46 4.24 -2.10 30.35
CA VAL A 46 5.40 -1.56 31.07
C VAL A 46 6.28 -0.72 30.14
N CYS A 47 6.54 -1.20 28.92
CA CYS A 47 7.30 -0.45 27.93
C CYS A 47 6.55 0.77 27.37
N ALA A 48 5.22 0.83 27.47
CA ALA A 48 4.43 2.00 27.07
C ALA A 48 4.32 3.07 28.17
N LEU A 49 4.44 2.69 29.46
CA LEU A 49 4.27 3.57 30.63
C LEU A 49 5.12 4.85 30.61
N PRO A 50 6.36 4.88 30.07
CA PRO A 50 7.11 6.13 29.99
C PRO A 50 6.36 7.26 29.26
N GLY A 51 5.57 6.94 28.23
CA GLY A 51 4.79 7.95 27.49
C GLY A 51 3.76 8.67 28.37
N PRO A 52 2.79 7.95 28.97
CA PRO A 52 1.88 8.52 29.95
C PRO A 52 2.57 9.18 31.15
N ALA A 53 3.66 8.61 31.66
CA ALA A 53 4.39 9.19 32.78
C ALA A 53 4.97 10.58 32.43
N ILE A 54 5.62 10.72 31.28
CA ILE A 54 6.12 12.01 30.77
C ILE A 54 4.97 13.01 30.64
N ASN A 55 3.84 12.59 30.08
CA ASN A 55 2.67 13.46 29.92
C ASN A 55 2.10 13.93 31.27
N ILE A 56 2.00 13.04 32.26
CA ILE A 56 1.51 13.36 33.60
C ILE A 56 2.46 14.33 34.30
N ILE A 57 3.76 14.03 34.30
CA ILE A 57 4.80 14.89 34.92
C ILE A 57 4.76 16.29 34.31
N TRP A 58 4.67 16.37 32.97
CA TRP A 58 4.59 17.66 32.29
C TRP A 58 3.30 18.41 32.64
N ASN A 59 2.14 17.73 32.69
CA ASN A 59 0.89 18.37 33.09
C ASN A 59 0.95 18.87 34.54
N MET A 60 1.50 18.09 35.47
CA MET A 60 1.68 18.49 36.87
C MET A 60 2.52 19.76 37.00
N ALA A 61 3.58 19.89 36.21
CA ALA A 61 4.45 21.06 36.21
C ALA A 61 3.86 22.29 35.51
N ASN A 62 2.79 22.13 34.70
CA ASN A 62 2.25 23.20 33.84
C ASN A 62 0.76 23.49 34.08
N GLY A 63 0.18 23.03 35.19
CA GLY A 63 -1.22 23.33 35.55
C GLY A 63 -2.28 22.51 34.80
N TRP A 64 -1.93 21.29 34.37
CA TRP A 64 -2.83 20.31 33.75
C TRP A 64 -3.58 20.74 32.46
N PRO A 65 -2.98 21.52 31.55
CA PRO A 65 -3.71 22.10 30.42
C PRO A 65 -4.25 21.02 29.46
N ASN A 66 -3.55 19.90 29.29
CA ASN A 66 -4.03 18.83 28.41
C ASN A 66 -5.25 18.11 29.01
N VAL A 67 -5.27 17.89 30.32
CA VAL A 67 -6.40 17.26 31.02
C VAL A 67 -7.58 18.23 31.06
N MET A 68 -7.34 19.50 31.41
CA MET A 68 -8.35 20.55 31.39
C MET A 68 -9.01 20.66 30.02
N PHE A 69 -8.22 20.68 28.94
CA PHE A 69 -8.78 20.74 27.60
C PHE A 69 -9.55 19.47 27.20
N ASN A 70 -8.93 18.29 27.32
CA ASN A 70 -9.51 17.05 26.76
C ASN A 70 -10.66 16.46 27.60
N VAL A 71 -10.59 16.59 28.94
CA VAL A 71 -11.55 15.99 29.86
C VAL A 71 -12.64 16.99 30.26
N PHE A 72 -12.29 18.24 30.56
CA PHE A 72 -13.23 19.22 31.12
C PHE A 72 -13.77 20.17 30.06
N ASN A 73 -12.95 21.11 29.55
CA ASN A 73 -13.38 22.20 28.67
C ASN A 73 -14.07 21.68 27.42
N ARG A 74 -13.51 20.64 26.80
CA ARG A 74 -14.12 20.04 25.60
C ARG A 74 -15.46 19.39 25.89
N ASN A 75 -15.78 18.97 27.12
CA ASN A 75 -17.03 18.29 27.46
C ASN A 75 -18.04 19.16 28.21
N GLN A 76 -17.72 20.44 28.45
CA GLN A 76 -18.64 21.39 29.06
C GLN A 76 -19.89 21.58 28.19
N GLY A 77 -21.06 21.62 28.84
CA GLY A 77 -22.36 21.83 28.18
C GLY A 77 -22.88 20.64 27.37
N GLU A 78 -22.19 19.50 27.38
CA GLU A 78 -22.61 18.36 26.58
C GLU A 78 -23.64 17.49 27.27
N VAL A 79 -24.79 17.40 26.62
CA VAL A 79 -25.93 16.59 27.04
C VAL A 79 -26.16 15.42 26.10
N PHE A 80 -26.90 14.42 26.57
CA PHE A 80 -27.37 13.35 25.72
C PHE A 80 -28.31 13.90 24.65
N GLU A 81 -28.09 13.50 23.40
CA GLU A 81 -28.93 13.90 22.27
C GLU A 81 -28.96 12.75 21.26
N LEU A 82 -30.14 12.22 20.93
CA LEU A 82 -30.30 11.04 20.06
C LEU A 82 -29.70 11.24 18.65
N ARG A 83 -29.61 12.49 18.19
CA ARG A 83 -28.95 12.85 16.92
C ARG A 83 -27.48 12.41 16.87
N LYS A 84 -26.76 12.44 17.99
CA LYS A 84 -25.32 12.14 18.05
C LYS A 84 -25.00 10.66 17.75
N PRO A 85 -25.60 9.66 18.43
CA PRO A 85 -25.43 8.26 18.06
C PRO A 85 -26.03 7.91 16.70
N ALA A 86 -27.16 8.55 16.32
CA ALA A 86 -27.73 8.36 14.98
C ALA A 86 -26.77 8.82 13.87
N LEU A 87 -26.14 10.00 14.04
CA LEU A 87 -25.13 10.52 13.12
C LEU A 87 -23.89 9.62 13.05
N TYR A 88 -23.48 9.04 14.19
CA TYR A 88 -22.36 8.10 14.23
C TYR A 88 -22.65 6.83 13.40
N LEU A 89 -23.83 6.23 13.57
CA LEU A 89 -24.25 5.06 12.77
C LEU A 89 -24.41 5.41 11.29
N LEU A 90 -25.01 6.57 11.00
CA LEU A 90 -25.15 7.07 9.64
C LEU A 90 -23.78 7.29 8.97
N THR A 91 -22.79 7.77 9.71
CA THR A 91 -21.41 7.93 9.21
C THR A 91 -20.83 6.58 8.79
N TYR A 92 -20.98 5.54 9.61
CA TYR A 92 -20.53 4.19 9.24
C TYR A 92 -21.28 3.63 8.04
N PHE A 93 -22.60 3.80 7.98
CA PHE A 93 -23.40 3.35 6.84
C PHE A 93 -23.00 4.04 5.54
N TYR A 94 -22.84 5.37 5.60
CA TYR A 94 -22.39 6.18 4.47
C TYR A 94 -20.99 5.77 4.00
N LEU A 95 -20.04 5.64 4.93
CA LEU A 95 -18.66 5.27 4.61
C LEU A 95 -18.58 3.84 4.06
N LEU A 96 -19.23 2.85 4.70
CA LEU A 96 -19.17 1.48 4.20
C LEU A 96 -19.75 1.38 2.80
N THR A 97 -20.68 2.25 2.40
CA THR A 97 -21.44 2.18 1.14
C THR A 97 -22.33 0.93 1.07
N PRO A 98 -23.48 0.98 0.37
CA PRO A 98 -24.37 -0.17 0.26
C PRO A 98 -23.71 -1.42 -0.33
N GLY A 99 -22.75 -1.25 -1.25
CA GLY A 99 -22.07 -2.36 -1.92
C GLY A 99 -21.21 -3.20 -0.97
N VAL A 100 -20.51 -2.57 -0.03
CA VAL A 100 -19.70 -3.31 0.95
C VAL A 100 -20.57 -4.04 1.95
N VAL A 101 -21.65 -3.40 2.41
CA VAL A 101 -22.61 -4.04 3.33
C VAL A 101 -23.24 -5.26 2.67
N TRP A 102 -23.73 -5.11 1.43
CA TRP A 102 -24.25 -6.22 0.63
C TRP A 102 -23.23 -7.35 0.48
N TYR A 103 -21.98 -7.00 0.15
CA TYR A 103 -20.91 -7.98 -0.01
C TYR A 103 -20.63 -8.73 1.30
N ALA A 104 -20.54 -8.02 2.41
CA ALA A 104 -20.28 -8.60 3.72
C ALA A 104 -21.40 -9.56 4.14
N VAL A 105 -22.67 -9.20 3.90
CA VAL A 105 -23.82 -10.08 4.17
C VAL A 105 -23.75 -11.34 3.31
N LYS A 106 -23.45 -11.22 2.01
CA LYS A 106 -23.33 -12.37 1.10
C LYS A 106 -22.20 -13.34 1.49
N ASN A 107 -21.14 -12.83 2.11
CA ASN A 107 -19.94 -13.58 2.46
C ASN A 107 -19.75 -13.78 3.97
N ILE A 108 -20.85 -13.77 4.73
CA ILE A 108 -20.79 -13.82 6.21
C ILE A 108 -20.04 -15.06 6.74
N ASN A 109 -20.15 -16.19 6.04
CA ASN A 109 -19.43 -17.42 6.39
C ASN A 109 -17.91 -17.29 6.20
N ALA A 110 -17.47 -16.70 5.07
CA ALA A 110 -16.05 -16.46 4.80
C ALA A 110 -15.47 -15.42 5.78
N LEU A 111 -16.23 -14.37 6.08
CA LEU A 111 -15.89 -13.39 7.13
C LEU A 111 -15.77 -14.07 8.49
N GLY A 112 -16.62 -15.04 8.81
CA GLY A 112 -16.51 -15.84 10.04
C GLY A 112 -15.20 -16.62 10.14
N VAL A 113 -14.71 -17.19 9.03
CA VAL A 113 -13.40 -17.86 8.98
C VAL A 113 -12.25 -16.88 9.20
N VAL A 114 -12.29 -15.72 8.53
CA VAL A 114 -11.29 -14.65 8.69
C VAL A 114 -11.29 -14.11 10.12
N ALA A 115 -12.47 -13.87 10.69
CA ALA A 115 -12.62 -13.38 12.06
C ALA A 115 -12.02 -14.35 13.09
N LYS A 116 -12.13 -15.67 12.87
CA LYS A 116 -11.51 -16.68 13.73
C LYS A 116 -9.98 -16.71 13.54
N ARG A 117 -9.51 -16.69 12.29
CA ARG A 117 -8.07 -16.79 11.97
C ARG A 117 -7.29 -15.53 12.35
N TRP A 118 -7.87 -14.36 12.08
CA TRP A 118 -7.28 -13.04 12.25
C TRP A 118 -8.04 -12.23 13.30
N SER A 119 -8.33 -12.88 14.43
CA SER A 119 -9.18 -12.33 15.48
C SER A 119 -8.74 -10.95 15.98
N ILE A 120 -7.44 -10.64 16.01
CA ILE A 120 -6.95 -9.30 16.38
C ILE A 120 -7.53 -8.18 15.51
N LEU A 121 -7.75 -8.41 14.22
CA LEU A 121 -8.35 -7.41 13.32
C LEU A 121 -9.79 -7.08 13.73
N MET A 122 -10.52 -8.08 14.22
CA MET A 122 -11.88 -7.87 14.74
C MET A 122 -11.87 -6.99 15.98
N TYR A 123 -10.90 -7.15 16.89
CA TYR A 123 -10.78 -6.26 18.05
C TYR A 123 -10.41 -4.84 17.64
N LEU A 124 -9.53 -4.68 16.64
CA LEU A 124 -9.17 -3.37 16.09
C LEU A 124 -10.33 -2.66 15.37
N VAL A 125 -11.39 -3.38 14.99
CA VAL A 125 -12.62 -2.80 14.42
C VAL A 125 -13.69 -2.62 15.50
N CYS A 126 -14.02 -3.68 16.23
CA CYS A 126 -15.14 -3.72 17.16
C CYS A 126 -14.90 -2.89 18.42
N VAL A 127 -13.68 -2.91 19.00
CA VAL A 127 -13.41 -2.15 20.23
C VAL A 127 -13.51 -0.65 19.99
N PRO A 128 -12.87 -0.07 18.94
CA PRO A 128 -13.07 1.34 18.63
C PRO A 128 -14.50 1.66 18.24
N PHE A 129 -15.16 0.78 17.48
CA PHE A 129 -16.56 0.98 17.09
C PHE A 129 -17.48 1.13 18.31
N ILE A 130 -17.36 0.22 19.28
CA ILE A 130 -18.15 0.25 20.53
C ILE A 130 -17.73 1.44 21.39
N PHE A 131 -16.43 1.68 21.54
CA PHE A 131 -15.91 2.80 22.33
C PHE A 131 -16.46 4.14 21.84
N PHE A 132 -16.40 4.39 20.53
CA PHE A 132 -16.95 5.62 19.94
C PHE A 132 -18.47 5.64 19.89
N ALA A 133 -19.15 4.50 19.79
CA ALA A 133 -20.60 4.44 19.97
C ALA A 133 -21.01 4.90 21.38
N LEU A 134 -20.27 4.50 22.42
CA LEU A 134 -20.53 4.96 23.79
C LEU A 134 -20.24 6.45 23.95
N ILE A 135 -19.13 6.95 23.38
CA ILE A 135 -18.83 8.39 23.36
C ILE A 135 -19.94 9.16 22.61
N SER A 136 -20.49 8.58 21.55
CA SER A 136 -21.52 9.21 20.73
C SER A 136 -22.78 9.56 21.48
N LEU A 137 -23.06 8.90 22.61
CA LEU A 137 -24.19 9.23 23.49
C LEU A 137 -24.08 10.67 24.02
N LYS A 138 -22.86 11.16 24.27
CA LYS A 138 -22.63 12.51 24.82
C LYS A 138 -22.02 13.47 23.81
N LYS A 139 -21.26 12.98 22.83
CA LYS A 139 -20.42 13.80 21.94
C LYS A 139 -20.54 13.42 20.48
N VAL A 140 -20.50 14.40 19.58
CA VAL A 140 -20.32 14.10 18.14
C VAL A 140 -18.93 13.52 17.91
N VAL A 141 -18.88 12.33 17.33
CA VAL A 141 -17.62 11.66 16.95
C VAL A 141 -17.19 12.19 15.59
N GLY A 142 -16.06 12.90 15.55
CA GLY A 142 -15.52 13.44 14.31
C GLY A 142 -15.03 12.34 13.36
N LEU A 143 -15.15 12.59 12.05
CA LEU A 143 -14.76 11.63 11.00
C LEU A 143 -13.31 11.12 11.14
N HIS A 144 -12.38 11.98 11.55
CA HIS A 144 -10.98 11.61 11.72
C HIS A 144 -10.74 10.53 12.80
N TRP A 145 -11.62 10.40 13.79
CA TRP A 145 -11.55 9.31 14.78
C TRP A 145 -11.95 7.98 14.13
N VAL A 146 -13.01 7.99 13.32
CA VAL A 146 -13.51 6.82 12.59
C VAL A 146 -12.49 6.34 11.55
N LEU A 147 -11.92 7.26 10.77
CA LEU A 147 -10.98 6.96 9.68
C LEU A 147 -9.70 6.25 10.13
N SER A 148 -9.35 6.30 11.41
CA SER A 148 -8.11 5.67 11.89
C SER A 148 -8.23 4.14 12.04
N PHE A 149 -9.44 3.60 12.21
CA PHE A 149 -9.68 2.15 12.31
C PHE A 149 -10.52 1.60 11.16
N TYR A 150 -11.27 2.48 10.49
CA TYR A 150 -12.12 2.14 9.37
C TYR A 150 -11.41 1.38 8.22
N PRO A 151 -10.16 1.70 7.81
CA PRO A 151 -9.45 0.94 6.76
C PRO A 151 -9.27 -0.55 7.07
N ILE A 152 -9.26 -0.93 8.35
CA ILE A 152 -9.11 -2.33 8.78
C ILE A 152 -10.33 -3.16 8.37
N ILE A 153 -11.51 -2.54 8.27
CA ILE A 153 -12.73 -3.20 7.80
C ILE A 153 -12.53 -3.72 6.37
N PHE A 154 -11.93 -2.90 5.48
CA PHE A 154 -11.61 -3.32 4.13
C PHE A 154 -10.56 -4.41 4.07
N ALA A 155 -9.57 -4.39 4.96
CA ALA A 155 -8.60 -5.49 5.05
C ALA A 155 -9.29 -6.82 5.43
N VAL A 156 -10.21 -6.80 6.40
CA VAL A 156 -10.99 -7.99 6.78
C VAL A 156 -11.86 -8.49 5.62
N ILE A 157 -12.54 -7.57 4.92
CA ILE A 157 -13.35 -7.93 3.74
C ILE A 157 -12.46 -8.51 2.64
N ALA A 158 -11.34 -7.87 2.31
CA ALA A 158 -10.40 -8.33 1.29
C ALA A 158 -9.88 -9.74 1.59
N LEU A 159 -9.56 -10.03 2.86
CA LEU A 159 -9.15 -11.37 3.31
C LEU A 159 -10.27 -12.41 3.24
N ALA A 160 -11.53 -11.99 3.27
CA ALA A 160 -12.69 -12.86 3.10
C ALA A 160 -13.12 -12.99 1.64
N THR A 161 -12.57 -12.16 0.74
CA THR A 161 -12.89 -12.22 -0.69
C THR A 161 -12.16 -13.36 -1.39
N SER A 162 -12.87 -14.06 -2.27
CA SER A 162 -12.28 -14.98 -3.23
C SER A 162 -12.15 -14.32 -4.60
N LEU A 163 -11.12 -14.72 -5.36
CA LEU A 163 -10.86 -14.21 -6.72
C LEU A 163 -12.10 -14.26 -7.65
N PRO A 164 -12.95 -15.32 -7.65
CA PRO A 164 -14.12 -15.38 -8.52
C PRO A 164 -15.08 -14.19 -8.42
N TYR A 165 -15.20 -13.54 -7.27
CA TYR A 165 -16.11 -12.37 -7.12
C TYR A 165 -15.64 -11.14 -7.88
N TRP A 166 -14.35 -11.06 -8.18
CA TRP A 166 -13.76 -9.92 -8.86
C TRP A 166 -13.84 -10.05 -10.38
N LYS A 167 -14.17 -11.23 -10.93
CA LYS A 167 -14.12 -11.54 -12.38
C LYS A 167 -14.86 -10.57 -13.28
N SER A 168 -15.97 -9.99 -12.81
CA SER A 168 -16.77 -9.03 -13.58
C SER A 168 -16.23 -7.60 -13.56
N PHE A 169 -15.24 -7.30 -12.71
CA PHE A 169 -14.69 -5.96 -12.57
C PHE A 169 -13.49 -5.76 -13.50
N LYS A 170 -13.38 -4.55 -14.07
CA LYS A 170 -12.25 -4.18 -14.95
C LYS A 170 -10.88 -4.36 -14.29
N ILE A 171 -10.80 -4.23 -12.97
CA ILE A 171 -9.57 -4.37 -12.18
C ILE A 171 -9.15 -5.84 -11.94
N TYR A 172 -9.98 -6.80 -12.36
CA TYR A 172 -9.73 -8.22 -12.10
C TYR A 172 -8.34 -8.70 -12.55
N PRO A 173 -7.86 -8.34 -13.75
CA PRO A 173 -6.55 -8.80 -14.19
C PRO A 173 -5.43 -8.26 -13.29
N GLU A 174 -5.51 -7.02 -12.80
CA GLU A 174 -4.54 -6.50 -11.82
C GLU A 174 -4.64 -7.17 -10.45
N VAL A 175 -5.84 -7.58 -10.01
CA VAL A 175 -6.03 -8.34 -8.77
C VAL A 175 -5.37 -9.71 -8.91
N VAL A 176 -5.63 -10.44 -10.00
CA VAL A 176 -4.99 -11.74 -10.30
C VAL A 176 -3.48 -11.57 -10.33
N ARG A 177 -2.95 -10.56 -11.03
CA ARG A 177 -1.50 -10.26 -11.03
C ARG A 177 -0.93 -10.16 -9.63
N SER A 178 -1.63 -9.44 -8.74
CA SER A 178 -1.12 -9.09 -7.41
C SER A 178 -1.23 -10.25 -6.42
N TYR A 179 -2.27 -11.08 -6.52
CA TYR A 179 -2.49 -12.24 -5.64
C TYR A 179 -1.76 -13.50 -6.09
N ARG A 180 -1.53 -13.65 -7.40
CA ARG A 180 -1.00 -14.86 -8.04
C ARG A 180 0.29 -14.58 -8.81
N THR A 181 1.09 -13.65 -8.29
CA THR A 181 2.34 -13.23 -8.94
C THR A 181 3.33 -14.39 -9.06
N GLN A 182 3.40 -15.25 -8.04
CA GLN A 182 4.36 -16.35 -8.01
C GLN A 182 4.06 -17.39 -9.10
N GLU A 183 2.80 -17.80 -9.22
CA GLU A 183 2.33 -18.74 -10.25
C GLU A 183 2.44 -18.13 -11.66
N LEU A 184 2.16 -16.83 -11.79
CA LEU A 184 2.33 -16.11 -13.04
C LEU A 184 3.79 -16.09 -13.49
N LEU A 185 4.71 -15.74 -12.58
CA LEU A 185 6.13 -15.67 -12.90
C LEU A 185 6.75 -17.05 -13.15
N ALA A 186 6.20 -18.11 -12.56
CA ALA A 186 6.62 -19.48 -12.85
C ALA A 186 6.34 -19.86 -14.32
N GLN A 187 5.20 -19.43 -14.88
CA GLN A 187 4.84 -19.69 -16.29
C GLN A 187 5.73 -18.93 -17.28
N VAL A 188 6.20 -17.74 -16.90
CA VAL A 188 6.96 -16.85 -17.80
C VAL A 188 8.47 -16.94 -17.60
N LYS A 189 8.95 -17.74 -16.65
CA LYS A 189 10.38 -17.91 -16.41
C LYS A 189 11.03 -18.63 -17.60
N LYS A 190 12.14 -18.09 -18.10
CA LYS A 190 13.02 -18.74 -19.09
C LYS A 190 14.46 -18.42 -18.72
N GLU A 191 15.32 -19.42 -18.81
CA GLU A 191 16.73 -19.25 -18.46
C GLU A 191 17.39 -18.19 -19.34
N GLY A 192 18.22 -17.34 -18.74
CA GLY A 192 18.88 -16.22 -19.43
C GLY A 192 17.98 -15.04 -19.82
N ALA A 193 16.65 -15.17 -19.75
CA ALA A 193 15.73 -14.09 -20.08
C ALA A 193 15.61 -13.07 -18.94
N VAL A 194 15.61 -11.78 -19.29
CA VAL A 194 15.38 -10.67 -18.36
C VAL A 194 13.89 -10.37 -18.30
N ILE A 195 13.29 -10.52 -17.12
CA ILE A 195 11.89 -10.14 -16.90
C ILE A 195 11.82 -8.63 -16.67
N MET A 196 10.87 -7.97 -17.34
CA MET A 196 10.57 -6.56 -17.16
C MET A 196 9.05 -6.35 -17.00
N GLY A 197 8.66 -5.34 -16.23
CA GLY A 197 7.28 -4.88 -16.18
C GLY A 197 7.00 -3.83 -17.25
N ASN A 198 5.73 -3.69 -17.66
CA ASN A 198 5.29 -2.61 -18.54
C ASN A 198 4.99 -1.28 -17.81
N ALA A 199 5.06 -1.28 -16.48
CA ALA A 199 4.88 -0.13 -15.60
C ALA A 199 5.48 -0.38 -14.21
N TYR A 200 5.62 0.66 -13.39
CA TYR A 200 6.24 0.54 -12.07
C TYR A 200 5.51 -0.40 -11.11
N THR A 201 4.17 -0.39 -11.07
CA THR A 201 3.40 -1.30 -10.20
C THR A 201 3.69 -2.78 -10.50
N PRO A 202 3.56 -3.27 -11.75
CA PRO A 202 3.96 -4.65 -12.06
C PRO A 202 5.44 -4.90 -11.78
N SER A 203 6.35 -4.00 -12.16
CA SER A 203 7.79 -4.14 -11.90
C SER A 203 8.09 -4.33 -10.41
N ALA A 204 7.50 -3.53 -9.52
CA ALA A 204 7.69 -3.64 -8.07
C ALA A 204 7.12 -4.95 -7.50
N ILE A 205 5.95 -5.38 -7.97
CA ILE A 205 5.31 -6.65 -7.58
C ILE A 205 6.17 -7.85 -8.00
N TYR A 206 6.70 -7.81 -9.22
CA TYR A 206 7.59 -8.85 -9.74
C TYR A 206 8.92 -8.85 -8.99
N ALA A 207 9.49 -7.67 -8.73
CA ALA A 207 10.74 -7.54 -7.98
C ALA A 207 10.61 -8.09 -6.55
N HIS A 208 9.49 -7.78 -5.88
CA HIS A 208 9.21 -8.31 -4.55
C HIS A 208 9.11 -9.85 -4.54
N THR A 209 8.51 -10.43 -5.58
CA THR A 209 8.35 -11.89 -5.70
C THR A 209 9.66 -12.59 -6.06
N LEU A 210 10.42 -12.04 -7.01
CA LEU A 210 11.71 -12.60 -7.47
C LEU A 210 12.88 -12.30 -6.53
N LYS A 211 12.70 -11.40 -5.55
CA LYS A 211 13.76 -10.87 -4.68
C LYS A 211 14.95 -10.30 -5.47
N LYS A 212 14.66 -9.75 -6.65
CA LYS A 212 15.62 -9.14 -7.57
C LYS A 212 14.97 -7.92 -8.22
N TYR A 213 15.76 -6.91 -8.55
CA TYR A 213 15.25 -5.76 -9.31
C TYR A 213 14.65 -6.20 -10.66
N VAL A 214 13.50 -5.63 -11.00
CA VAL A 214 12.80 -5.86 -12.27
C VAL A 214 12.66 -4.50 -12.95
N PRO A 215 13.33 -4.26 -14.10
CA PRO A 215 13.20 -3.02 -14.85
C PRO A 215 11.81 -2.85 -15.46
N THR A 216 11.47 -1.60 -15.74
CA THR A 216 10.26 -1.13 -16.40
C THR A 216 10.59 -0.76 -17.84
N PHE A 217 10.04 -1.51 -18.78
CA PHE A 217 10.25 -1.29 -20.21
C PHE A 217 9.42 -0.10 -20.71
N GLY A 218 9.97 0.67 -21.66
CA GLY A 218 9.33 1.84 -22.27
C GLY A 218 9.53 3.14 -21.48
N VAL A 219 8.86 4.22 -21.93
CA VAL A 219 8.99 5.59 -21.41
C VAL A 219 8.35 5.78 -20.02
N GLY A 220 7.57 4.82 -19.53
CA GLY A 220 6.72 4.99 -18.36
C GLY A 220 5.40 5.69 -18.68
N LYS A 221 4.37 5.45 -17.87
CA LYS A 221 2.98 5.81 -18.22
C LYS A 221 2.48 7.13 -17.63
N TYR A 222 2.70 7.38 -16.33
CA TYR A 222 2.06 8.50 -15.61
C TYR A 222 2.97 9.30 -14.66
N HIS A 223 4.18 8.81 -14.34
CA HIS A 223 5.02 9.35 -13.26
C HIS A 223 6.50 9.46 -13.68
N SER A 224 7.34 9.90 -12.74
CA SER A 224 8.80 10.01 -12.89
C SER A 224 9.46 8.69 -13.26
N ARG A 225 10.75 8.77 -13.62
CA ARG A 225 11.54 7.62 -14.04
C ARG A 225 12.67 7.27 -13.08
N GLN A 226 12.38 6.38 -12.13
CA GLN A 226 13.39 5.91 -11.17
C GLN A 226 14.43 4.97 -11.80
N ASP A 227 14.00 4.18 -12.80
CA ASP A 227 14.85 3.20 -13.47
C ASP A 227 16.06 3.83 -14.16
N ASP A 228 15.88 5.05 -14.65
CA ASP A 228 16.89 5.79 -15.41
C ASP A 228 18.13 6.11 -14.55
N VAL A 229 17.96 6.16 -13.22
CA VAL A 229 19.07 6.27 -12.26
C VAL A 229 19.72 4.91 -11.99
N LEU A 230 18.90 3.87 -11.83
CA LEU A 230 19.32 2.57 -11.30
C LEU A 230 19.84 1.60 -12.37
N ILE A 231 19.35 1.72 -13.60
CA ILE A 231 19.50 0.72 -14.65
C ILE A 231 20.16 1.33 -15.87
N ASP A 232 21.18 0.63 -16.37
CA ASP A 232 21.74 0.86 -17.69
C ASP A 232 21.14 -0.14 -18.69
N PHE A 233 20.25 0.35 -19.57
CA PHE A 233 19.64 -0.49 -20.60
C PHE A 233 20.63 -1.03 -21.64
N SER A 234 21.81 -0.42 -21.79
CA SER A 234 22.84 -0.94 -22.71
C SER A 234 23.38 -2.31 -22.26
N ALA A 235 23.34 -2.59 -20.95
CA ALA A 235 23.72 -3.88 -20.38
C ALA A 235 22.77 -5.03 -20.76
N TYR A 236 21.64 -4.73 -21.40
CA TYR A 236 20.71 -5.73 -21.93
C TYR A 236 20.83 -5.93 -23.44
N ASN A 237 21.72 -5.22 -24.14
CA ASN A 237 21.90 -5.38 -25.57
C ASN A 237 22.19 -6.85 -25.94
N GLY A 238 21.50 -7.35 -26.97
CA GLY A 238 21.56 -8.75 -27.42
C GLY A 238 20.86 -9.76 -26.50
N LYS A 239 20.34 -9.37 -25.33
CA LYS A 239 19.66 -10.29 -24.41
C LYS A 239 18.22 -10.53 -24.82
N THR A 240 17.70 -11.65 -24.33
CA THR A 240 16.27 -11.95 -24.37
C THR A 240 15.55 -11.17 -23.26
N ILE A 241 14.48 -10.45 -23.61
CA ILE A 241 13.64 -9.71 -22.66
C ILE A 241 12.21 -10.27 -22.71
N ARG A 242 11.58 -10.38 -21.54
CA ARG A 242 10.17 -10.74 -21.38
C ARG A 242 9.44 -9.61 -20.68
N VAL A 243 8.65 -8.85 -21.43
CA VAL A 243 7.81 -7.77 -20.88
C VAL A 243 6.41 -8.32 -20.61
N ILE A 244 5.97 -8.27 -19.35
CA ILE A 244 4.66 -8.81 -18.94
C ILE A 244 3.61 -7.69 -18.96
N THR A 245 2.48 -7.93 -19.62
CA THR A 245 1.35 -6.99 -19.73
C THR A 245 0.00 -7.71 -19.57
N PHE A 246 -0.98 -6.98 -19.04
CA PHE A 246 -2.37 -7.45 -18.87
C PHE A 246 -3.33 -6.83 -19.90
N THR A 247 -2.78 -6.09 -20.86
CA THR A 247 -3.47 -5.63 -22.05
C THR A 247 -2.76 -6.23 -23.25
N LYS A 248 -3.52 -6.75 -24.22
CA LYS A 248 -2.96 -7.36 -25.43
C LYS A 248 -2.03 -6.36 -26.12
N PRO A 249 -0.72 -6.64 -26.21
CA PRO A 249 0.23 -5.71 -26.82
C PRO A 249 0.07 -5.72 -28.34
N ASP A 250 0.29 -4.58 -28.97
CA ASP A 250 0.51 -4.50 -30.42
C ASP A 250 1.98 -4.87 -30.71
N VAL A 251 2.20 -5.70 -31.73
CA VAL A 251 3.56 -6.10 -32.14
C VAL A 251 4.36 -4.88 -32.60
N SER A 252 3.70 -3.93 -33.26
CA SER A 252 4.34 -2.74 -33.83
C SER A 252 4.98 -1.84 -32.77
N ASP A 253 4.48 -1.86 -31.53
CA ASP A 253 5.03 -1.10 -30.40
C ASP A 253 6.42 -1.63 -29.95
N TYR A 254 6.77 -2.87 -30.31
CA TYR A 254 7.97 -3.56 -29.81
C TYR A 254 8.90 -4.06 -30.91
N GLN A 255 8.41 -4.23 -32.14
CA GLN A 255 9.14 -4.88 -33.23
C GLN A 255 10.52 -4.27 -33.51
N ASP A 256 10.66 -2.96 -33.34
CA ASP A 256 11.92 -2.27 -33.63
C ASP A 256 12.98 -2.47 -32.54
N PHE A 257 12.63 -3.04 -31.40
CA PHE A 257 13.53 -3.20 -30.26
C PHE A 257 14.16 -4.60 -30.16
N PHE A 258 13.79 -5.54 -31.03
CA PHE A 258 14.21 -6.93 -30.96
C PHE A 258 14.50 -7.50 -32.36
N GLU A 259 15.44 -8.43 -32.46
CA GLU A 259 15.70 -9.18 -33.70
C GLU A 259 14.52 -10.08 -34.07
N THR A 260 13.93 -10.75 -33.07
CA THR A 260 12.67 -11.47 -33.24
C THR A 260 11.75 -11.23 -32.06
N ILE A 261 10.46 -11.22 -32.33
CA ILE A 261 9.41 -10.95 -31.36
C ILE A 261 8.31 -12.00 -31.46
N GLU A 262 7.89 -12.50 -30.31
CA GLU A 262 6.75 -13.41 -30.16
C GLU A 262 5.86 -12.89 -29.02
N ILE A 263 4.54 -12.83 -29.25
CA ILE A 263 3.58 -12.54 -28.18
C ILE A 263 3.06 -13.86 -27.65
N LEU A 264 3.44 -14.19 -26.42
CA LEU A 264 2.90 -15.35 -25.71
C LEU A 264 1.63 -14.94 -24.96
N SER A 265 0.59 -15.77 -25.03
CA SER A 265 -0.67 -15.57 -24.31
C SER A 265 -0.83 -16.63 -23.23
N PHE A 266 -1.21 -16.20 -22.04
CA PHE A 266 -1.46 -17.06 -20.89
C PHE A 266 -2.80 -16.73 -20.28
N ASN A 267 -3.45 -17.73 -19.70
CA ASN A 267 -4.66 -17.54 -18.90
C ASN A 267 -4.38 -18.01 -17.47
N GLN A 268 -4.69 -17.16 -16.49
CA GLN A 268 -4.58 -17.51 -15.07
C GLN A 268 -5.83 -17.06 -14.33
N ASP A 269 -6.50 -18.01 -13.67
CA ASP A 269 -7.75 -17.77 -12.96
C ASP A 269 -8.83 -17.07 -13.82
N GLY A 270 -8.79 -17.25 -15.15
CA GLY A 270 -9.70 -16.60 -16.10
C GLY A 270 -9.33 -15.16 -16.46
N ALA A 271 -8.17 -14.66 -16.04
CA ALA A 271 -7.59 -13.41 -16.54
C ALA A 271 -6.49 -13.73 -17.56
N ASP A 272 -6.60 -13.15 -18.75
CA ASP A 272 -5.55 -13.24 -19.76
C ASP A 272 -4.43 -12.26 -19.43
N PHE A 273 -3.20 -12.71 -19.63
CA PHE A 273 -2.03 -11.84 -19.67
C PHE A 273 -1.08 -12.29 -20.78
N TYR A 274 -0.26 -11.36 -21.21
CA TYR A 274 0.61 -11.54 -22.36
C TYR A 274 2.05 -11.27 -21.97
N VAL A 275 2.96 -11.95 -22.66
CA VAL A 275 4.39 -11.71 -22.57
C VAL A 275 4.90 -11.36 -23.94
N VAL A 276 5.45 -10.16 -24.08
CA VAL A 276 6.28 -9.81 -25.23
C VAL A 276 7.61 -10.52 -25.04
N HIS A 277 7.83 -11.59 -25.79
CA HIS A 277 9.07 -12.35 -25.83
C HIS A 277 9.94 -11.82 -26.96
N GLY A 278 10.83 -10.89 -26.62
CA GLY A 278 11.81 -10.34 -27.56
C GLY A 278 13.16 -11.00 -27.39
N THR A 279 13.77 -11.46 -28.48
CA THR A 279 15.16 -11.96 -28.49
C THR A 279 16.06 -11.01 -29.26
N GLY A 280 17.34 -10.93 -28.87
CA GLY A 280 18.27 -10.00 -29.48
C GLY A 280 17.87 -8.54 -29.26
N PHE A 281 17.72 -8.08 -28.01
CA PHE A 281 17.36 -6.69 -27.73
C PHE A 281 18.33 -5.69 -28.38
N ILE A 282 17.79 -4.78 -29.19
CA ILE A 282 18.54 -3.79 -29.96
C ILE A 282 18.57 -2.47 -29.17
N PHE A 283 19.59 -2.30 -28.33
CA PHE A 283 19.70 -1.12 -27.48
C PHE A 283 19.75 0.18 -28.29
N LYS A 284 20.36 0.17 -29.49
CA LYS A 284 20.42 1.34 -30.37
C LYS A 284 19.03 1.92 -30.65
N ASN A 285 18.10 1.08 -31.12
CA ASN A 285 16.75 1.50 -31.47
C ASN A 285 15.97 1.93 -30.21
N TYR A 286 16.19 1.23 -29.09
CA TYR A 286 15.59 1.63 -27.81
C TYR A 286 16.12 2.96 -27.30
N LYS A 287 17.42 3.24 -27.48
CA LYS A 287 18.02 4.54 -27.14
C LYS A 287 17.39 5.65 -27.98
N GLU A 288 17.32 5.44 -29.29
CA GLU A 288 16.81 6.42 -30.25
C GLU A 288 15.33 6.79 -30.04
N LYS A 289 14.49 5.81 -29.66
CA LYS A 289 13.05 6.05 -29.47
C LYS A 289 12.68 6.33 -28.01
N ILE A 290 13.14 5.50 -27.08
CA ILE A 290 12.66 5.51 -25.69
C ILE A 290 13.54 6.37 -24.80
N ILE A 291 14.86 6.17 -24.80
CA ILE A 291 15.77 6.96 -23.94
C ILE A 291 15.77 8.43 -24.38
N ASN A 292 15.64 8.69 -25.68
CA ASN A 292 15.51 10.04 -26.22
C ASN A 292 14.23 10.76 -25.76
N GLU A 293 13.07 10.10 -25.85
CA GLU A 293 11.82 10.67 -25.32
C GLU A 293 11.91 10.91 -23.81
N ILE A 294 12.53 9.98 -23.07
CA ILE A 294 12.79 10.13 -21.64
C ILE A 294 13.67 11.35 -21.35
N ALA A 295 14.78 11.50 -22.08
CA ALA A 295 15.69 12.63 -21.92
C ALA A 295 14.95 13.95 -22.11
N ASP A 296 14.08 14.00 -23.12
CA ASP A 296 13.29 15.17 -23.45
C ASP A 296 12.25 15.51 -22.37
N ARG A 297 11.48 14.51 -21.95
CA ARG A 297 10.36 14.70 -21.03
C ARG A 297 10.81 14.92 -19.59
N TYR A 298 11.85 14.24 -19.13
CA TYR A 298 12.21 14.19 -17.70
C TYR A 298 13.56 14.83 -17.37
N TYR A 299 14.47 14.97 -18.35
CA TYR A 299 15.85 15.43 -18.11
C TYR A 299 16.22 16.73 -18.83
N ARG A 300 15.25 17.41 -19.43
CA ARG A 300 15.39 18.81 -19.90
C ARG A 300 15.35 19.79 -18.72
N ILE A 301 16.30 19.64 -17.79
CA ILE A 301 16.35 20.37 -16.52
C ILE A 301 16.68 21.86 -16.79
N PRO A 302 15.84 22.82 -16.37
CA PRO A 302 16.12 24.25 -16.55
C PRO A 302 17.43 24.70 -15.90
N LEU A 303 18.13 25.65 -16.53
CA LEU A 303 19.45 26.12 -16.08
C LEU A 303 19.45 26.75 -14.67
N TRP A 304 18.33 27.36 -14.26
CA TRP A 304 18.20 28.00 -12.96
C TRP A 304 18.01 27.01 -11.80
N LEU A 305 17.70 25.74 -12.07
CA LEU A 305 17.57 24.74 -11.02
C LEU A 305 18.96 24.21 -10.65
N PRO A 306 19.43 24.34 -9.39
CA PRO A 306 20.74 23.86 -8.99
C PRO A 306 20.84 22.34 -9.18
N LEU A 307 21.94 21.89 -9.79
CA LEU A 307 22.17 20.48 -10.10
C LEU A 307 23.59 20.12 -9.68
N THR A 308 23.71 19.19 -8.74
CA THR A 308 25.01 18.66 -8.30
C THR A 308 25.45 17.48 -9.16
N ASP A 309 24.49 16.67 -9.62
CA ASP A 309 24.74 15.49 -10.44
C ASP A 309 23.47 15.01 -11.16
N CYS A 310 23.65 14.29 -12.27
CA CYS A 310 22.61 13.59 -13.01
C CYS A 310 23.15 12.25 -13.56
N PRO A 311 22.94 11.12 -12.87
CA PRO A 311 23.43 9.80 -13.32
C PRO A 311 22.94 9.42 -14.72
N PHE A 312 21.70 9.77 -15.06
CA PHE A 312 21.15 9.58 -16.41
C PHE A 312 21.93 10.36 -17.47
N CYS A 313 22.15 11.66 -17.21
CA CYS A 313 22.84 12.55 -18.13
C CYS A 313 24.31 12.14 -18.31
N ARG A 314 24.98 11.71 -17.24
CA ARG A 314 26.34 11.15 -17.34
C ARG A 314 26.39 9.91 -18.21
N ARG A 315 25.41 9.01 -18.06
CA ARG A 315 25.36 7.76 -18.84
C ARG A 315 25.11 7.98 -20.32
N TYR A 316 24.20 8.89 -20.69
CA TYR A 316 23.75 9.01 -22.07
C TYR A 316 24.28 10.24 -22.82
N CYS A 317 24.56 11.33 -22.12
CA CYS A 317 25.01 12.61 -22.68
C CYS A 317 26.48 12.93 -22.36
N ASP A 318 27.17 12.10 -21.56
CA ASP A 318 28.52 12.34 -21.04
C ASP A 318 28.69 13.74 -20.43
N ALA A 319 27.63 14.22 -19.76
CA ALA A 319 27.57 15.57 -19.22
C ALA A 319 26.65 15.62 -17.99
N MET A 320 26.79 16.67 -17.17
CA MET A 320 25.87 16.90 -16.05
C MET A 320 24.45 17.27 -16.51
N ARG A 321 24.28 17.75 -17.75
CA ARG A 321 22.98 18.07 -18.34
C ARG A 321 22.96 17.62 -19.80
N CYS A 322 21.82 17.09 -20.23
CA CYS A 322 21.56 16.84 -21.64
C CYS A 322 21.11 18.15 -22.31
N THR A 323 21.99 18.76 -23.11
CA THR A 323 21.71 20.03 -23.80
C THR A 323 21.23 19.85 -25.24
N LYS A 324 21.24 18.61 -25.75
CA LYS A 324 20.80 18.22 -27.10
C LYS A 324 20.03 16.89 -27.01
N PRO A 325 19.16 16.58 -28.00
CA PRO A 325 18.65 15.23 -28.20
C PRO A 325 19.81 14.22 -28.34
N LEU A 326 19.63 12.99 -27.82
CA LEU A 326 20.62 11.91 -27.72
C LEU A 326 20.87 11.13 -29.01
#